data_AF-A0A7W6MFL5-F1
#
_entry.id   AF-A0A7W6MFL5-F1
#
_cell.length_a   1.000
_cell.length_b   1.000
_cell.length_c   1.000
_cell.angle_alpha   90.00
_cell.angle_beta   90.00
_cell.angle_gamma   90.00
#
_symmetry.space_group_name_H-M   'P 1'
#
loop_
_entity.id
_entity.type
_entity.pdbx_description
1 polymer ?
#
loop_
_entity_poly.entity_id
_entity_poly.type
_entity_poly.pdbx_seq_one_letter_code
_entity_poly.pdbx_strand_id
1 'polypeptide(L)'
;MRTMLTVGGAAVIAMYLLGGMSARHEIFPWPQLSAMKKMVGGEKPAAPSRYTFDDKQRLIGDESKTLVTCPTQTDRTAVLLVLGQSNAANHGGQRYRSNYGARVVNAFDKRCFIAASPLLGSTDTRGEYWTLLGNKLIASGQNDGVVLASLAYSGSQVTRWAKGGDLNPVLIDTVKQLQDSGYRITSVLWVQGEADLVHGTTGEDYQERFLSMIDTLRQHGVEAPVYISIASKCLEPTNGGFKEHIPDNPIVRAQLALSKSGHGIREGVNSDALLDGDDRYDDCHFGGTGEEKVSEAWLNLLRGGSRLEPSPQSSLFGPQAKAGRVVSTRISQEEYPSFPAVQQDVVGK
;
A
#
# COMPACT_ATOMS: atom_id res chain seq x y z
N MET A 1 -1.99 66.76 -32.25
CA MET A 1 -3.18 66.02 -32.74
C MET A 1 -2.86 64.96 -33.78
N ARG A 2 -2.16 65.27 -34.89
CA ARG A 2 -1.89 64.29 -35.96
C ARG A 2 -1.09 63.05 -35.51
N THR A 3 -0.11 63.21 -34.62
CA THR A 3 0.74 62.11 -34.13
C THR A 3 0.01 61.14 -33.19
N MET A 4 -1.01 61.59 -32.44
CA MET A 4 -1.81 60.72 -31.58
C MET A 4 -2.82 59.87 -32.38
N LEU A 5 -3.36 60.43 -33.47
CA LEU A 5 -4.27 59.72 -34.37
C LEU A 5 -3.59 58.60 -35.15
N THR A 6 -2.34 58.81 -35.60
CA THR A 6 -1.56 57.76 -36.28
C THR A 6 -1.15 56.62 -35.35
N VAL A 7 -0.76 56.94 -34.11
CA VAL A 7 -0.43 55.91 -33.10
C VAL A 7 -1.67 55.11 -32.69
N GLY A 8 -2.82 55.78 -32.53
CA GLY A 8 -4.10 55.11 -32.23
C GLY A 8 -4.56 54.17 -33.36
N GLY A 9 -4.45 54.62 -34.62
CA GLY A 9 -4.81 53.79 -35.78
C GLY A 9 -3.93 52.54 -35.92
N ALA A 10 -2.62 52.66 -35.71
CA ALA A 10 -1.69 51.54 -35.76
C ALA A 10 -1.98 50.48 -34.67
N ALA A 11 -2.35 50.92 -33.46
CA ALA A 11 -2.68 50.03 -32.36
C ALA A 11 -3.96 49.21 -32.62
N VAL A 12 -4.98 49.81 -33.24
CA VAL A 12 -6.23 49.12 -33.59
C VAL A 12 -6.00 48.06 -34.67
N ILE A 13 -5.19 48.37 -35.69
CA ILE A 13 -4.84 47.42 -36.75
C ILE A 13 -4.04 46.24 -36.17
N ALA A 14 -3.07 46.52 -35.30
CA ALA A 14 -2.29 45.49 -34.64
C ALA A 14 -3.17 44.56 -33.80
N MET A 15 -4.10 45.11 -33.00
CA MET A 15 -5.04 44.31 -32.21
C MET A 15 -5.98 43.46 -33.07
N TYR A 16 -6.47 44.01 -34.19
CA TYR A 16 -7.34 43.27 -35.12
C TYR A 16 -6.61 42.10 -35.79
N LEU A 17 -5.37 42.32 -36.25
CA LEU A 17 -4.55 41.26 -36.85
C LEU A 17 -4.18 40.18 -35.82
N LEU A 18 -3.83 40.58 -34.59
CA LEU A 18 -3.48 39.66 -33.51
C LEU A 18 -4.69 38.81 -33.09
N GLY A 19 -5.89 39.42 -32.99
CA GLY A 19 -7.14 38.71 -32.76
C GLY A 19 -7.51 37.76 -33.90
N GLY A 20 -7.35 38.17 -35.16
CA GLY A 20 -7.59 37.33 -36.33
C GLY A 20 -6.63 36.13 -36.41
N MET A 21 -5.35 36.31 -36.10
CA MET A 21 -4.37 35.22 -36.03
C MET A 21 -4.64 34.28 -34.84
N SER A 22 -4.96 34.82 -33.66
CA SER A 22 -5.36 34.02 -32.50
C SER A 22 -6.59 33.15 -32.79
N ALA A 23 -7.60 33.70 -33.47
CA ALA A 23 -8.80 32.96 -33.86
C ALA A 23 -8.49 31.87 -34.90
N ARG A 24 -7.65 32.17 -35.90
CA ARG A 24 -7.27 31.22 -36.96
C ARG A 24 -6.45 30.03 -36.44
N HIS A 25 -5.66 30.24 -35.38
CA HIS A 25 -4.79 29.21 -34.82
C HIS A 25 -5.30 28.63 -33.49
N GLU A 26 -6.50 29.00 -33.05
CA GLU A 26 -7.07 28.63 -31.74
C GLU A 26 -6.16 28.98 -30.55
N ILE A 27 -5.25 29.95 -30.74
CA ILE A 27 -4.31 30.41 -29.71
C ILE A 27 -5.01 31.48 -28.90
N PHE A 28 -5.74 31.04 -27.87
CA PHE A 28 -6.27 31.97 -26.88
C PHE A 28 -5.11 32.48 -26.00
N PRO A 29 -4.91 33.79 -25.83
CA PRO A 29 -3.75 34.38 -25.14
C PRO A 29 -3.88 34.29 -23.60
N TRP A 30 -4.29 33.13 -23.08
CA TRP A 30 -4.40 32.85 -21.65
C TRP A 30 -3.09 33.14 -20.88
N PRO A 31 -1.89 32.77 -21.40
CA PRO A 31 -0.64 33.09 -20.73
C PRO A 31 -0.38 34.60 -20.61
N GLN A 32 -0.67 35.38 -21.66
CA GLN A 32 -0.45 36.82 -21.68
C GLN A 32 -1.48 37.55 -20.80
N LEU A 33 -2.74 37.13 -20.84
CA LEU A 33 -3.82 37.68 -20.01
C LEU A 33 -3.61 37.35 -18.53
N SER A 34 -3.15 36.13 -18.20
CA SER A 34 -2.82 35.76 -16.83
C SER A 34 -1.59 36.52 -16.31
N ALA A 35 -0.57 36.73 -17.14
CA ALA A 35 0.58 37.57 -16.80
C ALA A 35 0.18 39.04 -16.55
N MET A 36 -0.67 39.62 -17.40
CA MET A 36 -1.23 40.96 -17.19
C MET A 36 -2.07 41.04 -15.92
N LYS A 37 -2.90 40.02 -15.63
CA LYS A 37 -3.68 39.94 -14.39
C LYS A 37 -2.78 39.91 -13.15
N LYS A 38 -1.65 39.18 -13.20
CA LYS A 38 -0.65 39.17 -12.12
C LYS A 38 0.02 40.54 -11.95
N MET A 39 0.34 41.24 -13.04
CA MET A 39 0.94 42.57 -13.00
C MET A 39 -0.01 43.66 -12.48
N VAL A 40 -1.28 43.64 -12.88
CA VAL A 40 -2.25 44.71 -12.57
C VAL A 40 -2.98 44.47 -11.25
N GLY A 41 -3.25 43.21 -10.88
CA GLY A 41 -4.07 42.86 -9.71
C GLY A 41 -3.29 42.46 -8.46
N GLY A 42 -1.96 42.30 -8.55
CA GLY A 42 -1.16 41.65 -7.51
C GLY A 42 -1.47 40.15 -7.39
N GLU A 43 -0.51 39.37 -6.91
CA GLU A 43 -0.73 37.95 -6.64
C GLU A 43 -1.49 37.84 -5.30
N LYS A 44 -2.82 37.65 -5.37
CA LYS A 44 -3.57 37.23 -4.17
C LYS A 44 -2.93 35.91 -3.70
N PRO A 45 -2.55 35.78 -2.42
CA PRO A 45 -2.05 34.52 -1.92
C PRO A 45 -3.08 33.43 -2.23
N ALA A 46 -2.61 32.29 -2.74
CA ALA A 46 -3.47 31.16 -3.00
C ALA A 46 -4.26 30.84 -1.73
N ALA A 47 -5.54 30.49 -1.88
CA ALA A 47 -6.32 30.00 -0.75
C ALA A 47 -5.55 28.82 -0.11
N PRO A 48 -5.57 28.70 1.22
CA PRO A 48 -4.90 27.58 1.89
C PRO A 48 -5.42 26.25 1.31
N SER A 49 -4.51 25.29 1.19
CA SER A 49 -4.86 23.94 0.77
C SER A 49 -5.87 23.33 1.74
N ARG A 50 -6.87 22.61 1.22
CA ARG A 50 -7.81 21.80 2.03
C ARG A 50 -7.13 20.64 2.78
N TYR A 51 -5.88 20.33 2.42
CA TYR A 51 -5.09 19.27 3.02
C TYR A 51 -4.09 19.82 4.02
N THR A 52 -3.95 19.14 5.16
CA THR A 52 -2.95 19.43 6.19
C THR A 52 -1.96 18.28 6.26
N PHE A 53 -0.67 18.60 6.32
CA PHE A 53 0.42 17.62 6.46
C PHE A 53 1.20 17.84 7.74
N ASP A 54 1.76 16.78 8.31
CA ASP A 54 2.74 16.89 9.39
C ASP A 54 4.16 17.22 8.85
N ASP A 55 5.11 17.36 9.77
CA ASP A 55 6.53 17.64 9.50
C ASP A 55 7.18 16.59 8.58
N LYS A 56 6.64 15.37 8.56
CA LYS A 56 7.11 14.23 7.75
C LYS A 56 6.31 14.06 6.45
N GLN A 57 5.53 15.06 6.05
CA GLN A 57 4.72 15.08 4.83
C GLN A 57 3.59 14.03 4.80
N ARG A 58 3.18 13.51 5.96
CA ARG A 58 2.02 12.62 6.07
C ARG A 58 0.75 13.44 6.04
N LEU A 59 -0.25 13.01 5.26
CA LEU A 59 -1.55 13.65 5.25
C LEU A 59 -2.26 13.41 6.59
N ILE A 60 -2.47 14.46 7.38
CA ILE A 60 -3.10 14.40 8.70
C ILE A 60 -4.47 15.06 8.75
N GLY A 61 -4.84 15.81 7.71
CA GLY A 61 -6.13 16.47 7.62
C GLY A 61 -6.59 16.66 6.19
N ASP A 62 -7.90 16.52 5.98
CA ASP A 62 -8.61 16.85 4.75
C ASP A 62 -10.01 17.35 5.16
N GLU A 63 -10.34 18.60 4.81
CA GLU A 63 -11.62 19.23 5.15
C GLU A 63 -12.86 18.51 4.60
N SER A 64 -12.71 17.65 3.60
CA SER A 64 -13.79 16.84 3.02
C SER A 64 -14.08 15.54 3.76
N LYS A 65 -13.30 15.22 4.80
CA LYS A 65 -13.46 13.96 5.55
C LYS A 65 -14.72 13.96 6.40
N THR A 66 -15.50 12.88 6.29
CA THR A 66 -16.70 12.67 7.12
C THR A 66 -16.33 11.94 8.40
N LEU A 67 -16.22 12.67 9.51
CA LEU A 67 -16.01 12.11 10.85
C LEU A 67 -17.22 11.26 11.27
N VAL A 68 -16.96 10.08 11.84
CA VAL A 68 -17.96 9.18 12.40
C VAL A 68 -17.46 8.62 13.73
N THR A 69 -18.39 8.13 14.56
CA THR A 69 -18.01 7.31 15.72
C THR A 69 -17.25 6.09 15.24
N CYS A 70 -16.11 5.79 15.87
CA CYS A 70 -15.34 4.60 15.56
C CYS A 70 -16.20 3.35 15.78
N PRO A 71 -16.39 2.50 14.75
CA PRO A 71 -17.22 1.30 14.87
C PRO A 71 -16.59 0.32 15.85
N THR A 72 -17.40 -0.32 16.69
CA THR A 72 -16.93 -1.40 17.57
C THR A 72 -16.40 -2.56 16.72
N GLN A 73 -15.24 -3.09 17.07
CA GLN A 73 -14.69 -4.27 16.43
C GLN A 73 -15.47 -5.52 16.83
N THR A 74 -15.96 -6.26 15.85
CA THR A 74 -16.51 -7.62 16.01
C THR A 74 -15.48 -8.67 15.59
N ASP A 75 -15.79 -9.96 15.79
CA ASP A 75 -14.97 -11.07 15.28
C ASP A 75 -14.87 -11.09 13.74
N ARG A 76 -15.77 -10.38 13.05
CA ARG A 76 -15.79 -10.28 11.59
C ARG A 76 -15.30 -8.93 11.07
N THR A 77 -14.84 -8.04 11.95
CA THR A 77 -14.27 -6.76 11.55
C THR A 77 -12.82 -6.95 11.11
N ALA A 78 -12.49 -6.56 9.88
CA ALA A 78 -11.10 -6.48 9.44
C ALA A 78 -10.47 -5.17 9.92
N VAL A 79 -9.38 -5.25 10.67
CA VAL A 79 -8.57 -4.09 11.08
C VAL A 79 -7.23 -4.21 10.36
N LEU A 80 -7.08 -3.45 9.29
CA LEU A 80 -5.95 -3.53 8.36
C LEU A 80 -4.95 -2.41 8.69
N LEU A 81 -3.77 -2.79 9.20
CA LEU A 81 -2.63 -1.89 9.28
C LEU A 81 -1.88 -1.93 7.95
N VAL A 82 -1.99 -0.86 7.17
CA VAL A 82 -1.37 -0.75 5.85
C VAL A 82 -0.06 0.00 5.98
N LEU A 83 1.03 -0.66 5.59
CA LEU A 83 2.40 -0.16 5.70
C LEU A 83 3.12 -0.21 4.35
N GLY A 84 4.11 0.67 4.17
CA GLY A 84 5.02 0.61 3.04
C GLY A 84 5.29 1.98 2.40
N GLN A 85 5.46 1.98 1.07
CA GLN A 85 5.82 3.19 0.32
C GLN A 85 4.70 3.73 -0.57
N SER A 86 5.02 4.40 -1.69
CA SER A 86 4.06 5.10 -2.54
C SER A 86 2.89 4.22 -3.00
N ASN A 87 3.15 2.98 -3.42
CA ASN A 87 2.12 2.00 -3.80
C ASN A 87 1.30 1.43 -2.63
N ALA A 88 1.66 1.74 -1.38
CA ALA A 88 0.81 1.54 -0.20
C ALA A 88 0.12 2.84 0.25
N ALA A 89 0.65 4.00 -0.14
CA ALA A 89 0.19 5.34 0.21
C ALA A 89 -0.83 5.89 -0.80
N ASN A 90 -1.09 7.20 -0.76
CA ASN A 90 -2.09 7.85 -1.61
C ASN A 90 -1.55 8.23 -2.99
N HIS A 91 -0.80 7.33 -3.66
CA HIS A 91 -0.26 7.58 -5.01
C HIS A 91 -1.05 6.90 -6.12
N GLY A 92 -2.13 6.19 -5.80
CA GLY A 92 -2.98 5.52 -6.77
C GLY A 92 -3.60 6.48 -7.79
N GLY A 93 -3.82 5.97 -9.01
CA GLY A 93 -4.38 6.74 -10.12
C GLY A 93 -5.86 7.06 -9.95
N GLN A 94 -6.60 6.29 -9.14
CA GLN A 94 -8.04 6.45 -8.91
C GLN A 94 -8.39 6.63 -7.44
N ARG A 95 -9.37 7.52 -7.20
CA ARG A 95 -9.92 7.72 -5.87
C ARG A 95 -11.15 6.87 -5.66
N TYR A 96 -11.25 6.29 -4.48
CA TYR A 96 -12.37 5.48 -4.06
C TYR A 96 -13.05 6.07 -2.84
N ARG A 97 -14.26 5.60 -2.57
CA ARG A 97 -15.02 5.90 -1.37
C ARG A 97 -15.74 4.66 -0.89
N SER A 98 -16.05 4.61 0.40
CA SER A 98 -16.88 3.55 0.97
C SER A 98 -18.25 3.56 0.30
N ASN A 99 -18.63 2.43 -0.29
CA ASN A 99 -19.98 2.16 -0.77
C ASN A 99 -20.93 1.75 0.37
N TYR A 100 -20.38 1.56 1.57
CA TYR A 100 -21.07 1.03 2.74
C TYR A 100 -21.01 1.98 3.95
N GLY A 101 -20.75 3.27 3.70
CA GLY A 101 -20.65 4.31 4.73
C GLY A 101 -19.67 3.94 5.84
N ALA A 102 -20.10 4.08 7.09
CA ALA A 102 -19.29 3.82 8.28
C ALA A 102 -18.90 2.34 8.52
N ARG A 103 -19.27 1.42 7.61
CA ARG A 103 -18.77 0.04 7.64
C ARG A 103 -17.35 -0.09 7.05
N VAL A 104 -16.87 0.89 6.30
CA VAL A 104 -15.48 0.98 5.87
C VAL A 104 -14.96 2.34 6.30
N VAL A 105 -14.06 2.36 7.28
CA VAL A 105 -13.55 3.60 7.88
C VAL A 105 -12.03 3.68 7.76
N ASN A 106 -11.53 4.91 7.71
CA ASN A 106 -10.13 5.24 7.90
C ASN A 106 -9.94 5.66 9.36
N ALA A 107 -9.16 4.88 10.11
CA ALA A 107 -8.79 5.20 11.48
C ALA A 107 -7.47 5.97 11.49
N PHE A 108 -7.49 7.17 12.09
CA PHE A 108 -6.32 8.03 12.20
C PHE A 108 -6.46 8.91 13.45
N ASP A 109 -5.40 9.01 14.26
CA ASP A 109 -5.36 9.88 15.44
C ASP A 109 -6.56 9.67 16.38
N LYS A 110 -6.83 8.39 16.69
CA LYS A 110 -7.93 7.92 17.56
C LYS A 110 -9.34 8.35 17.10
N ARG A 111 -9.47 8.77 15.84
CA ARG A 111 -10.73 9.14 15.19
C ARG A 111 -10.97 8.27 13.98
N CYS A 112 -12.24 8.16 13.57
CA CYS A 112 -12.63 7.38 12.41
C CYS A 112 -13.39 8.24 11.42
N PHE A 113 -13.04 8.10 10.15
CA PHE A 113 -13.66 8.80 9.05
C PHE A 113 -14.23 7.78 8.08
N ILE A 114 -15.38 8.05 7.45
CA ILE A 114 -15.84 7.20 6.34
C ILE A 114 -14.70 7.15 5.31
N ALA A 115 -14.29 5.93 4.92
CA ALA A 115 -13.15 5.75 4.03
C ALA A 115 -13.44 6.42 2.68
N ALA A 116 -12.54 7.33 2.30
CA ALA A 116 -12.56 8.03 1.02
C ALA A 116 -11.14 8.50 0.74
N SER A 117 -10.62 8.21 -0.45
CA SER A 117 -9.28 8.60 -0.84
C SER A 117 -9.16 10.13 -0.95
N PRO A 118 -8.01 10.73 -0.61
CA PRO A 118 -6.83 10.09 -0.02
C PRO A 118 -7.04 9.72 1.45
N LEU A 119 -6.51 8.58 1.92
CA LEU A 119 -6.57 8.18 3.33
C LEU A 119 -5.63 9.03 4.19
N LEU A 120 -6.07 9.39 5.39
CA LEU A 120 -5.22 10.03 6.39
C LEU A 120 -4.21 9.01 6.93
N GLY A 121 -3.03 9.49 7.28
CA GLY A 121 -1.94 8.69 7.83
C GLY A 121 -0.90 8.24 6.80
N SER A 122 -1.10 8.52 5.52
CA SER A 122 -0.11 8.25 4.47
C SER A 122 0.28 9.52 3.70
N THR A 123 1.39 9.46 2.97
CA THR A 123 1.83 10.57 2.09
C THR A 123 0.95 10.71 0.86
N ASP A 124 1.01 11.89 0.22
CA ASP A 124 0.29 12.28 -1.01
C ASP A 124 -1.23 12.44 -0.83
N THR A 125 -1.90 12.91 -1.88
CA THR A 125 -3.33 13.26 -1.89
C THR A 125 -4.09 12.66 -3.07
N ARG A 126 -3.51 11.79 -3.90
CA ARG A 126 -4.20 11.12 -5.02
C ARG A 126 -5.14 10.01 -4.49
N GLY A 127 -5.10 8.85 -5.13
CA GLY A 127 -5.92 7.69 -4.88
C GLY A 127 -5.22 6.61 -4.06
N GLU A 128 -5.98 5.60 -3.65
CA GLU A 128 -5.44 4.36 -3.09
C GLU A 128 -6.51 3.25 -3.18
N TYR A 129 -6.07 1.99 -3.30
CA TYR A 129 -6.95 0.84 -3.52
C TYR A 129 -7.39 0.11 -2.24
N TRP A 130 -6.96 0.53 -1.06
CA TRP A 130 -7.40 -0.04 0.22
C TRP A 130 -8.86 0.27 0.53
N THR A 131 -9.34 1.47 0.15
CA THR A 131 -10.78 1.77 0.22
C THR A 131 -11.59 0.83 -0.69
N LEU A 132 -11.08 0.56 -1.90
CA LEU A 132 -11.68 -0.41 -2.82
C LEU A 132 -11.65 -1.84 -2.24
N LEU A 133 -10.52 -2.27 -1.67
CA LEU A 133 -10.42 -3.54 -0.94
C LEU A 133 -11.44 -3.61 0.20
N GLY A 134 -11.60 -2.55 0.98
CA GLY A 134 -12.60 -2.47 2.05
C GLY A 134 -14.03 -2.67 1.53
N ASN A 135 -14.38 -2.04 0.41
CA ASN A 135 -15.66 -2.27 -0.26
C ASN A 135 -15.82 -3.74 -0.66
N LYS A 136 -14.80 -4.33 -1.28
CA LYS A 136 -14.82 -5.74 -1.72
C LYS A 136 -14.97 -6.72 -0.55
N LEU A 137 -14.30 -6.46 0.58
CA LEU A 137 -14.40 -7.28 1.80
C LEU A 137 -15.83 -7.28 2.36
N ILE A 138 -16.48 -6.12 2.44
CA ILE A 138 -17.89 -6.02 2.83
C ILE A 138 -18.82 -6.68 1.80
N ALA A 139 -18.64 -6.38 0.52
CA ALA A 139 -19.47 -6.90 -0.57
C ALA A 139 -19.44 -8.43 -0.65
N SER A 140 -18.27 -9.03 -0.39
CA SER A 140 -18.09 -10.47 -0.38
C SER A 140 -18.80 -11.19 0.77
N GLY A 141 -19.34 -10.45 1.74
CA GLY A 141 -19.99 -11.01 2.91
C GLY A 141 -19.03 -11.64 3.92
N GLN A 142 -17.72 -11.46 3.76
CA GLN A 142 -16.71 -11.97 4.70
C GLN A 142 -16.67 -11.11 5.96
N ASN A 143 -16.62 -9.79 5.79
CA ASN A 143 -16.50 -8.84 6.89
C ASN A 143 -17.80 -8.04 7.09
N ASP A 144 -18.11 -7.74 8.34
CA ASP A 144 -19.20 -6.84 8.69
C ASP A 144 -18.74 -5.38 8.81
N GLY A 145 -17.46 -5.16 9.13
CA GLY A 145 -16.78 -3.87 9.15
C GLY A 145 -15.32 -3.98 8.68
N VAL A 146 -14.78 -2.86 8.19
CA VAL A 146 -13.38 -2.70 7.80
C VAL A 146 -12.84 -1.39 8.38
N VAL A 147 -11.73 -1.48 9.08
CA VAL A 147 -10.97 -0.35 9.63
C VAL A 147 -9.63 -0.32 8.91
N LEU A 148 -9.39 0.76 8.17
CA LEU A 148 -8.16 1.03 7.43
C LEU A 148 -7.28 1.99 8.25
N ALA A 149 -6.20 1.47 8.78
CA ALA A 149 -5.16 2.26 9.44
C ALA A 149 -3.96 2.35 8.49
N SER A 150 -3.94 3.39 7.66
CA SER A 150 -2.88 3.60 6.68
C SER A 150 -1.72 4.38 7.28
N LEU A 151 -0.52 3.82 7.16
CA LEU A 151 0.74 4.44 7.50
C LEU A 151 1.76 4.07 6.43
N ALA A 152 1.84 4.87 5.38
CA ALA A 152 2.78 4.63 4.27
C ALA A 152 3.44 5.92 3.80
N TYR A 153 4.74 5.83 3.50
CA TYR A 153 5.58 6.97 3.15
C TYR A 153 6.28 6.75 1.82
N SER A 154 5.96 7.60 0.85
CA SER A 154 6.59 7.61 -0.47
C SER A 154 8.12 7.63 -0.38
N GLY A 155 8.77 6.83 -1.22
CA GLY A 155 10.23 6.71 -1.28
C GLY A 155 10.90 6.15 0.00
N SER A 156 10.14 5.61 0.95
CA SER A 156 10.76 5.03 2.15
C SER A 156 11.40 3.67 1.84
N GLN A 157 12.70 3.56 2.16
CA GLN A 157 13.42 2.30 2.23
C GLN A 157 13.08 1.58 3.56
N VAL A 158 13.19 0.25 3.61
CA VAL A 158 12.92 -0.58 4.79
C VAL A 158 13.72 -0.13 6.02
N THR A 159 14.92 0.45 5.83
CA THR A 159 15.75 0.96 6.93
C THR A 159 15.07 2.04 7.76
N ARG A 160 14.13 2.80 7.19
CA ARG A 160 13.38 3.85 7.91
C ARG A 160 12.35 3.26 8.87
N TRP A 161 11.92 2.04 8.60
CA TRP A 161 10.91 1.30 9.37
C TRP A 161 11.51 0.39 10.43
N ALA A 162 12.75 -0.06 10.23
CA ALA A 162 13.53 -0.83 11.20
C ALA A 162 13.79 -0.03 12.49
N LYS A 163 14.18 -0.72 13.57
CA LYS A 163 14.54 -0.08 14.83
C LYS A 163 15.67 0.95 14.60
N GLY A 164 15.47 2.16 15.11
CA GLY A 164 16.40 3.29 14.90
C GLY A 164 16.11 4.12 13.63
N GLY A 165 15.24 3.64 12.74
CA GLY A 165 14.70 4.42 11.63
C GLY A 165 13.69 5.46 12.09
N ASP A 166 13.51 6.52 11.30
CA ASP A 166 12.69 7.68 11.66
C ASP A 166 11.17 7.42 11.58
N LEU A 167 10.74 6.38 10.86
CA LEU A 167 9.34 5.95 10.78
C LEU A 167 8.96 4.92 11.84
N ASN A 168 9.95 4.26 12.46
CA ASN A 168 9.70 3.26 13.50
C ASN A 168 8.96 3.82 14.73
N PRO A 169 9.32 5.01 15.29
CA PRO A 169 8.52 5.64 16.34
C PRO A 169 7.08 5.95 15.90
N VAL A 170 6.89 6.37 14.65
CA VAL A 170 5.55 6.67 14.10
C VAL A 170 4.72 5.40 14.00
N LEU A 171 5.32 4.28 13.60
CA LEU A 171 4.70 2.96 13.60
C LEU A 171 4.22 2.55 14.99
N ILE A 172 5.08 2.70 16.00
CA ILE A 172 4.76 2.41 17.39
C ILE A 172 3.57 3.24 17.86
N ASP A 173 3.57 4.54 17.57
CA ASP A 173 2.49 5.44 17.96
C ASP A 173 1.18 5.11 17.26
N THR A 174 1.21 4.75 15.97
CA THR A 174 0.01 4.29 15.24
C THR A 174 -0.56 3.01 15.85
N VAL A 175 0.28 2.03 16.20
CA VAL A 175 -0.18 0.79 16.86
C VAL A 175 -0.83 1.11 18.21
N LYS A 176 -0.21 1.95 19.03
CA LYS A 176 -0.76 2.37 20.33
C LYS A 176 -2.10 3.09 20.17
N GLN A 177 -2.21 4.01 19.21
CA GLN A 177 -3.47 4.72 18.96
C GLN A 177 -4.62 3.77 18.58
N LEU A 178 -4.34 2.73 17.79
CA LEU A 178 -5.35 1.71 17.47
C LEU A 178 -5.77 0.92 18.70
N GLN A 179 -4.80 0.48 19.51
CA GLN A 179 -5.04 -0.27 20.75
C GLN A 179 -5.82 0.57 21.77
N ASP A 180 -5.44 1.83 21.97
CA ASP A 180 -6.16 2.80 22.83
C ASP A 180 -7.59 3.05 22.34
N SER A 181 -7.84 2.88 21.04
CA SER A 181 -9.17 2.98 20.43
C SER A 181 -9.96 1.66 20.50
N GLY A 182 -9.42 0.63 21.17
CA GLY A 182 -10.04 -0.68 21.33
C GLY A 182 -9.91 -1.60 20.11
N TYR A 183 -9.05 -1.27 19.14
CA TYR A 183 -8.82 -2.09 17.97
C TYR A 183 -7.66 -3.08 18.16
N ARG A 184 -7.92 -4.36 17.91
CA ARG A 184 -6.90 -5.35 17.56
C ARG A 184 -6.72 -5.40 16.05
N ILE A 185 -5.49 -5.15 15.61
CA ILE A 185 -5.08 -5.35 14.22
C ILE A 185 -5.31 -6.83 13.85
N THR A 186 -5.96 -7.07 12.70
CA THR A 186 -6.23 -8.43 12.19
C THR A 186 -5.24 -8.84 11.12
N SER A 187 -4.72 -7.86 10.35
CA SER A 187 -3.71 -8.07 9.32
C SER A 187 -2.80 -6.86 9.19
N VAL A 188 -1.51 -7.10 9.00
CA VAL A 188 -0.55 -6.08 8.57
C VAL A 188 -0.25 -6.31 7.10
N LEU A 189 -0.40 -5.29 6.27
CA LEU A 189 -0.18 -5.37 4.82
C LEU A 189 1.05 -4.52 4.48
N TRP A 190 2.11 -5.13 3.98
CA TRP A 190 3.37 -4.45 3.65
C TRP A 190 3.59 -4.41 2.15
N VAL A 191 3.58 -3.22 1.56
CA VAL A 191 3.85 -2.99 0.12
C VAL A 191 4.99 -1.99 -0.03
N GLN A 192 6.21 -2.53 -0.12
CA GLN A 192 7.45 -1.76 -0.25
C GLN A 192 8.58 -2.65 -0.77
N GLY A 193 9.48 -2.03 -1.53
CA GLY A 193 10.75 -2.62 -1.95
C GLY A 193 11.36 -1.91 -3.16
N GLU A 194 10.58 -1.10 -3.88
CA GLU A 194 11.03 -0.38 -5.06
C GLU A 194 12.17 0.60 -4.72
N ALA A 195 12.07 1.33 -3.60
CA ALA A 195 13.12 2.24 -3.16
C ALA A 195 14.41 1.50 -2.78
N ASP A 196 14.31 0.35 -2.11
CA ASP A 196 15.47 -0.45 -1.72
C ASP A 196 16.20 -1.03 -2.94
N LEU A 197 15.47 -1.45 -3.97
CA LEU A 197 16.08 -1.91 -5.21
C LEU A 197 16.86 -0.77 -5.90
N VAL A 198 16.25 0.41 -6.00
CA VAL A 198 16.86 1.60 -6.59
C VAL A 198 18.12 2.03 -5.85
N HIS A 199 18.10 1.98 -4.51
CA HIS A 199 19.22 2.40 -3.66
C HIS A 199 20.27 1.31 -3.43
N GLY A 200 20.09 0.12 -4.00
CA GLY A 200 21.07 -0.96 -3.93
C GLY A 200 21.18 -1.64 -2.58
N THR A 201 20.09 -1.67 -1.79
CA THR A 201 20.03 -2.45 -0.54
C THR A 201 20.26 -3.92 -0.86
N THR A 202 21.11 -4.59 -0.07
CA THR A 202 21.35 -6.03 -0.23
C THR A 202 20.12 -6.84 0.21
N GLY A 203 19.99 -8.07 -0.28
CA GLY A 203 18.88 -8.94 0.13
C GLY A 203 18.95 -9.27 1.63
N GLU A 204 20.16 -9.37 2.17
CA GLU A 204 20.45 -9.63 3.58
C GLU A 204 20.05 -8.43 4.45
N ASP A 205 20.50 -7.21 4.09
CA ASP A 205 20.12 -5.98 4.78
C ASP A 205 18.60 -5.79 4.78
N TYR A 206 17.94 -6.05 3.65
CA TYR A 206 16.50 -5.93 3.55
C TYR A 206 15.79 -6.89 4.51
N GLN A 207 16.22 -8.15 4.56
CA GLN A 207 15.67 -9.15 5.48
C GLN A 207 15.87 -8.76 6.95
N GLU A 208 17.08 -8.37 7.33
CA GLU A 208 17.40 -7.98 8.70
C GLU A 208 16.54 -6.79 9.15
N ARG A 209 16.46 -5.75 8.31
CA ARG A 209 15.70 -4.52 8.62
C ARG A 209 14.20 -4.78 8.65
N PHE A 210 13.69 -5.61 7.74
CA PHE A 210 12.28 -6.01 7.76
C PHE A 210 11.96 -6.78 9.05
N LEU A 211 12.76 -7.78 9.41
CA LEU A 211 12.56 -8.55 10.64
C LEU A 211 12.67 -7.67 11.89
N SER A 212 13.57 -6.68 11.91
CA SER A 212 13.65 -5.68 12.98
C SER A 212 12.35 -4.86 13.14
N MET A 213 11.70 -4.51 12.03
CA MET A 213 10.37 -3.88 12.05
C MET A 213 9.30 -4.86 12.57
N ILE A 214 9.33 -6.13 12.15
CA ILE A 214 8.42 -7.16 12.68
C ILE A 214 8.58 -7.33 14.19
N ASP A 215 9.81 -7.38 14.69
CA ASP A 215 10.10 -7.45 16.12
C ASP A 215 9.50 -6.25 16.87
N THR A 216 9.58 -5.05 16.28
CA THR A 216 8.92 -3.86 16.83
C THR A 216 7.40 -4.07 16.93
N LEU A 217 6.75 -4.56 15.87
CA LEU A 217 5.32 -4.86 15.88
C LEU A 217 4.96 -5.87 16.97
N ARG A 218 5.74 -6.96 17.10
CA ARG A 218 5.49 -8.00 18.11
C ARG A 218 5.68 -7.47 19.54
N GLN A 219 6.74 -6.70 19.78
CA GLN A 219 7.00 -6.05 21.08
C GLN A 219 5.86 -5.11 21.50
N HIS A 220 5.15 -4.55 20.53
CA HIS A 220 3.98 -3.71 20.74
C HIS A 220 2.65 -4.46 20.63
N GLY A 221 2.65 -5.80 20.77
CA GLY A 221 1.43 -6.61 20.91
C GLY A 221 0.66 -6.84 19.61
N VAL A 222 1.27 -6.58 18.44
CA VAL A 222 0.68 -6.94 17.15
C VAL A 222 1.00 -8.39 16.85
N GLU A 223 0.10 -9.30 17.15
CA GLU A 223 0.24 -10.74 16.85
C GLU A 223 -0.29 -11.13 15.45
N ALA A 224 -0.94 -10.19 14.76
CA ALA A 224 -1.53 -10.39 13.46
C ALA A 224 -0.53 -10.89 12.41
N PRO A 225 -0.96 -11.71 11.44
CA PRO A 225 -0.13 -12.06 10.30
C PRO A 225 0.32 -10.80 9.54
N VAL A 226 1.59 -10.80 9.13
CA VAL A 226 2.15 -9.76 8.26
C VAL A 226 2.27 -10.31 6.85
N TYR A 227 1.55 -9.70 5.93
CA TYR A 227 1.57 -10.04 4.52
C TYR A 227 2.62 -9.19 3.81
N ILE A 228 3.69 -9.82 3.34
CA ILE A 228 4.76 -9.17 2.58
C ILE A 228 4.51 -9.29 1.09
N SER A 229 4.29 -8.17 0.41
CA SER A 229 4.15 -8.13 -1.04
C SER A 229 5.49 -8.30 -1.75
N ILE A 230 5.41 -8.79 -2.99
CA ILE A 230 6.49 -8.63 -3.97
C ILE A 230 6.23 -7.32 -4.68
N ALA A 231 7.06 -6.33 -4.40
CA ALA A 231 6.93 -4.95 -4.89
C ALA A 231 8.32 -4.35 -5.05
N SER A 232 8.93 -4.56 -6.22
CA SER A 232 10.25 -4.00 -6.56
C SER A 232 10.22 -3.20 -7.87
N LYS A 233 9.13 -3.29 -8.63
CA LYS A 233 8.97 -2.62 -9.92
C LYS A 233 8.53 -1.17 -9.78
N CYS A 234 9.45 -0.26 -10.09
CA CYS A 234 9.19 1.15 -10.40
C CYS A 234 10.03 1.51 -11.62
N LEU A 235 9.39 1.95 -12.70
CA LEU A 235 10.08 2.31 -13.93
C LEU A 235 10.09 3.83 -14.14
N GLU A 236 10.88 4.24 -15.13
CA GLU A 236 11.22 5.61 -15.48
C GLU A 236 12.10 6.33 -14.43
N PRO A 237 13.31 6.80 -14.81
CA PRO A 237 14.20 7.53 -13.90
C PRO A 237 13.57 8.77 -13.26
N THR A 238 12.56 9.37 -13.89
CA THR A 238 11.81 10.51 -13.33
C THR A 238 11.01 10.14 -12.08
N ASN A 239 10.68 8.87 -11.90
CA ASN A 239 10.05 8.34 -10.68
C ASN A 239 11.08 7.79 -9.69
N GLY A 240 12.38 7.92 -10.00
CA GLY A 240 13.47 7.25 -9.29
C GLY A 240 13.65 5.78 -9.70
N GLY A 241 12.95 5.30 -10.72
CA GLY A 241 12.98 3.91 -11.16
C GLY A 241 14.10 3.58 -12.17
N PHE A 242 14.10 2.32 -12.63
CA PHE A 242 14.96 1.88 -13.73
C PHE A 242 14.26 2.05 -15.08
N LYS A 243 15.01 2.03 -16.18
CA LYS A 243 14.43 2.02 -17.53
C LYS A 243 13.71 0.70 -17.85
N GLU A 244 14.20 -0.38 -17.28
CA GLU A 244 13.69 -1.73 -17.50
C GLU A 244 13.49 -2.42 -16.16
N HIS A 245 12.48 -3.28 -16.09
CA HIS A 245 12.23 -4.08 -14.90
C HIS A 245 13.27 -5.20 -14.77
N ILE A 246 13.69 -5.48 -13.54
CA ILE A 246 14.62 -6.57 -13.19
C ILE A 246 13.82 -7.59 -12.35
N PRO A 247 13.24 -8.66 -12.96
CA PRO A 247 12.33 -9.56 -12.25
C PRO A 247 13.00 -10.37 -11.13
N ASP A 248 14.22 -10.87 -11.37
CA ASP A 248 15.02 -11.52 -10.34
C ASP A 248 16.06 -10.52 -9.82
N ASN A 249 15.79 -9.97 -8.65
CA ASN A 249 16.66 -9.03 -7.97
C ASN A 249 16.77 -9.37 -6.47
N PRO A 250 17.77 -8.81 -5.75
CA PRO A 250 17.98 -9.11 -4.34
C PRO A 250 16.76 -8.87 -3.45
N ILE A 251 15.95 -7.84 -3.75
CA ILE A 251 14.77 -7.49 -2.96
C ILE A 251 13.63 -8.48 -3.19
N VAL A 252 13.37 -8.88 -4.45
CA VAL A 252 12.38 -9.93 -4.76
C VAL A 252 12.76 -11.25 -4.10
N ARG A 253 14.03 -11.65 -4.17
CA ARG A 253 14.52 -12.88 -3.50
C ARG A 253 14.35 -12.80 -1.98
N ALA A 254 14.64 -11.65 -1.38
CA ALA A 254 14.40 -11.41 0.05
C ALA A 254 12.92 -11.48 0.43
N GLN A 255 12.03 -10.82 -0.32
CA GLN A 255 10.57 -10.86 -0.10
C GLN A 255 10.02 -12.29 -0.20
N LEU A 256 10.47 -13.08 -1.19
CA LEU A 256 10.12 -14.50 -1.34
C LEU A 256 10.63 -15.38 -0.20
N ALA A 257 11.84 -15.11 0.31
CA ALA A 257 12.41 -15.86 1.42
C ALA A 257 11.65 -15.56 2.72
N LEU A 258 11.37 -14.29 3.00
CA LEU A 258 10.65 -13.83 4.18
C LEU A 258 9.23 -14.41 4.25
N SER A 259 8.52 -14.47 3.13
CA SER A 259 7.16 -15.05 3.09
C SER A 259 7.12 -16.55 3.45
N LYS A 260 8.26 -17.24 3.37
CA LYS A 260 8.42 -18.66 3.69
C LYS A 260 9.15 -18.90 5.03
N SER A 261 9.57 -17.84 5.72
CA SER A 261 10.46 -17.92 6.89
C SER A 261 9.77 -18.32 8.21
N GLY A 262 8.44 -18.34 8.26
CA GLY A 262 7.69 -18.46 9.52
C GLY A 262 7.41 -17.11 10.18
N HIS A 263 7.38 -17.03 11.52
CA HIS A 263 7.21 -15.77 12.29
C HIS A 263 5.89 -15.01 12.09
N GLY A 264 4.86 -15.71 11.60
CA GLY A 264 3.58 -15.08 11.25
C GLY A 264 3.69 -14.16 10.02
N ILE A 265 4.74 -14.31 9.21
CA ILE A 265 4.87 -13.66 7.91
C ILE A 265 4.18 -14.55 6.87
N ARG A 266 3.41 -13.95 5.97
CA ARG A 266 2.64 -14.62 4.92
C ARG A 266 2.91 -13.95 3.58
N GLU A 267 2.69 -14.71 2.51
CA GLU A 267 2.74 -14.19 1.15
C GLU A 267 1.66 -13.11 0.94
N GLY A 268 2.10 -11.91 0.57
CA GLY A 268 1.25 -10.81 0.10
C GLY A 268 1.11 -10.80 -1.42
N VAL A 269 0.48 -9.75 -1.96
CA VAL A 269 0.29 -9.63 -3.42
C VAL A 269 1.63 -9.47 -4.13
N ASN A 270 1.85 -10.26 -5.18
CA ASN A 270 2.98 -10.07 -6.10
C ASN A 270 2.62 -9.07 -7.20
N SER A 271 2.84 -7.79 -6.94
CA SER A 271 2.50 -6.70 -7.87
C SER A 271 3.44 -6.60 -9.07
N ASP A 272 4.66 -7.14 -8.96
CA ASP A 272 5.64 -7.17 -10.05
C ASP A 272 5.19 -8.12 -11.16
N ALA A 273 4.64 -9.28 -10.78
CA ALA A 273 4.12 -10.28 -11.70
C ALA A 273 2.67 -10.02 -12.13
N LEU A 274 1.84 -9.47 -11.23
CA LEU A 274 0.42 -9.24 -11.50
C LEU A 274 0.17 -8.07 -12.46
N LEU A 275 1.01 -7.04 -12.42
CA LEU A 275 0.79 -5.78 -13.11
C LEU A 275 1.75 -5.57 -14.29
N ASP A 276 1.17 -5.21 -15.43
CA ASP A 276 1.91 -4.77 -16.61
C ASP A 276 2.14 -3.24 -16.61
N GLY A 277 2.55 -2.69 -17.77
CA GLY A 277 2.78 -1.25 -17.92
C GLY A 277 1.48 -0.45 -17.95
N ASP A 278 0.43 -0.96 -18.60
CA ASP A 278 -0.87 -0.28 -18.71
C ASP A 278 -1.57 -0.16 -17.35
N ASP A 279 -1.25 -1.06 -16.43
CA ASP A 279 -1.69 -1.00 -15.03
C ASP A 279 -0.99 0.08 -14.19
N ARG A 280 0.00 0.80 -14.74
CA ARG A 280 0.75 1.85 -14.05
C ARG A 280 0.65 3.17 -14.82
N TYR A 281 0.09 4.21 -14.20
CA TYR A 281 -0.22 5.44 -14.95
C TYR A 281 0.99 6.31 -15.26
N ASP A 282 2.10 6.09 -14.56
CA ASP A 282 3.39 6.78 -14.75
C ASP A 282 4.54 5.78 -14.79
N ASP A 283 4.29 4.53 -15.19
CA ASP A 283 5.27 3.43 -15.22
C ASP A 283 5.80 2.98 -13.83
N CYS A 284 5.35 3.62 -12.73
CA CYS A 284 5.72 3.24 -11.37
C CYS A 284 4.51 3.00 -10.47
N HIS A 285 3.54 3.90 -10.43
CA HIS A 285 2.40 3.86 -9.53
C HIS A 285 1.16 3.24 -10.17
N PHE A 286 0.37 2.53 -9.37
CA PHE A 286 -0.80 1.81 -9.88
C PHE A 286 -1.86 2.76 -10.44
N GLY A 287 -2.27 2.54 -11.69
CA GLY A 287 -3.46 3.12 -12.29
C GLY A 287 -4.72 2.36 -11.91
N GLY A 288 -5.88 2.81 -12.39
CA GLY A 288 -7.18 2.25 -11.97
C GLY A 288 -7.36 0.75 -12.25
N THR A 289 -6.82 0.26 -13.37
CA THR A 289 -6.85 -1.19 -13.69
C THR A 289 -5.92 -1.96 -12.75
N GLY A 290 -4.74 -1.42 -12.45
CA GLY A 290 -3.82 -1.99 -11.48
C GLY A 290 -4.41 -2.04 -10.08
N GLU A 291 -5.04 -0.95 -9.63
CA GLU A 291 -5.75 -0.84 -8.34
C GLU A 291 -6.88 -1.88 -8.20
N GLU A 292 -7.65 -2.13 -9.26
CA GLU A 292 -8.67 -3.18 -9.30
C GLU A 292 -8.03 -4.58 -9.17
N LYS A 293 -6.97 -4.86 -9.96
CA LYS A 293 -6.26 -6.15 -9.91
C LYS A 293 -5.65 -6.43 -8.54
N VAL A 294 -4.94 -5.47 -7.94
CA VAL A 294 -4.29 -5.67 -6.64
C VAL A 294 -5.30 -5.77 -5.50
N SER A 295 -6.40 -5.00 -5.54
CA SER A 295 -7.44 -5.10 -4.50
C SER A 295 -8.18 -6.44 -4.56
N GLU A 296 -8.40 -7.00 -5.76
CA GLU A 296 -8.93 -8.36 -5.92
C GLU A 296 -7.94 -9.42 -5.44
N ALA A 297 -6.65 -9.27 -5.75
CA ALA A 297 -5.61 -10.19 -5.27
C ALA A 297 -5.52 -10.19 -3.72
N TRP A 298 -5.58 -9.01 -3.10
CA TRP A 298 -5.64 -8.88 -1.65
C TRP A 298 -6.89 -9.51 -1.05
N LEU A 299 -8.06 -9.28 -1.65
CA LEU A 299 -9.31 -9.92 -1.23
C LEU A 299 -9.15 -11.43 -1.15
N ASN A 300 -8.58 -12.04 -2.19
CA ASN A 300 -8.37 -13.49 -2.28
C ASN A 300 -7.41 -14.02 -1.21
N LEU A 301 -6.29 -13.32 -0.95
CA LEU A 301 -5.35 -13.69 0.11
C LEU A 301 -5.97 -13.61 1.51
N LEU A 302 -6.79 -12.59 1.76
CA LEU A 302 -7.44 -12.40 3.06
C LEU A 302 -8.58 -13.39 3.28
N ARG A 303 -9.20 -13.94 2.21
CA ARG A 303 -10.19 -15.04 2.33
C ARG A 303 -9.58 -16.31 2.93
N GLY A 304 -8.37 -16.65 2.48
CA GLY A 304 -7.69 -17.90 2.85
C GLY A 304 -7.21 -17.95 4.31
N GLY A 305 -7.08 -16.80 4.97
CA GLY A 305 -6.57 -16.69 6.34
C GLY A 305 -7.58 -17.01 7.44
N SER A 306 -8.88 -17.03 7.13
CA SER A 306 -9.97 -17.18 8.10
C SER A 306 -10.20 -18.62 8.59
N ARG A 307 -9.49 -19.61 8.04
CA ARG A 307 -9.44 -20.98 8.57
C ARG A 307 -8.18 -21.16 9.41
N LEU A 308 -8.14 -20.57 10.61
CA LEU A 308 -7.22 -21.06 11.63
C LEU A 308 -7.85 -22.31 12.26
N GLU A 309 -7.19 -23.44 12.03
CA GLU A 309 -7.43 -24.75 12.66
C GLU A 309 -7.63 -24.61 14.18
N PRO A 310 -8.59 -25.33 14.77
CA PRO A 310 -8.77 -25.34 16.22
C PRO A 310 -7.56 -25.99 16.90
N SER A 311 -6.99 -25.28 17.89
CA SER A 311 -6.01 -25.82 18.84
C SER A 311 -6.52 -27.15 19.43
N PRO A 312 -5.70 -28.21 19.52
CA PRO A 312 -6.11 -29.45 20.16
C PRO A 312 -6.32 -29.19 21.66
N GLN A 313 -7.58 -29.15 22.09
CA GLN A 313 -7.91 -29.15 23.50
C GLN A 313 -7.50 -30.49 24.11
N SER A 314 -6.68 -30.41 25.16
CA SER A 314 -6.36 -31.48 26.09
C SER A 314 -7.64 -32.03 26.71
N SER A 315 -8.10 -33.20 26.27
CA SER A 315 -9.12 -33.98 26.96
C SER A 315 -8.49 -34.77 28.10
N LEU A 316 -8.44 -34.15 29.27
CA LEU A 316 -8.35 -34.84 30.55
C LEU A 316 -9.71 -35.46 30.87
N PHE A 317 -9.91 -36.73 30.52
CA PHE A 317 -10.88 -37.59 31.21
C PHE A 317 -10.29 -38.99 31.37
N GLY A 318 -10.20 -39.42 32.63
CA GLY A 318 -9.71 -40.72 33.08
C GLY A 318 -10.64 -41.89 32.77
N PRO A 319 -10.24 -43.12 33.16
CA PRO A 319 -10.58 -44.34 32.43
C PRO A 319 -11.87 -44.99 32.92
N GLN A 320 -12.60 -45.64 32.00
CA GLN A 320 -13.46 -46.75 32.34
C GLN A 320 -12.99 -48.03 31.65
N ALA A 321 -12.64 -49.00 32.48
CA ALA A 321 -12.38 -50.37 32.10
C ALA A 321 -13.69 -51.09 31.79
N LYS A 322 -13.71 -51.88 30.71
CA LYS A 322 -14.29 -53.23 30.73
C LYS A 322 -13.79 -54.08 29.56
N ALA A 323 -13.67 -55.36 29.87
CA ALA A 323 -12.97 -56.41 29.14
C ALA A 323 -13.62 -56.80 27.81
N GLY A 324 -12.81 -57.36 26.89
CA GLY A 324 -13.36 -58.13 25.78
C GLY A 324 -12.42 -58.48 24.63
N ARG A 325 -11.73 -59.62 24.78
CA ARG A 325 -11.32 -60.57 23.72
C ARG A 325 -10.12 -60.25 22.81
N VAL A 326 -9.15 -61.16 22.96
CA VAL A 326 -8.01 -61.46 22.10
C VAL A 326 -8.46 -61.95 20.72
N VAL A 327 -7.91 -61.39 19.63
CA VAL A 327 -7.56 -62.14 18.42
C VAL A 327 -6.23 -61.61 17.89
N SER A 328 -5.32 -62.56 17.69
CA SER A 328 -3.95 -62.40 17.20
C SER A 328 -3.93 -62.43 15.67
N THR A 329 -3.18 -61.53 15.04
CA THR A 329 -2.53 -61.78 13.75
C THR A 329 -1.25 -60.94 13.62
N ARG A 330 -0.10 -61.62 13.64
CA ARG A 330 1.18 -61.16 13.09
C ARG A 330 1.05 -61.08 11.57
N ILE A 331 1.57 -60.03 10.92
CA ILE A 331 2.34 -60.10 9.65
C ILE A 331 3.40 -58.98 9.66
N SER A 332 4.49 -59.28 8.98
CA SER A 332 5.88 -58.84 9.01
C SER A 332 6.21 -57.45 8.46
N GLN A 333 7.39 -56.99 8.90
CA GLN A 333 8.22 -55.96 8.28
C GLN A 333 8.60 -56.33 6.84
N GLU A 334 8.62 -55.34 5.94
CA GLU A 334 9.42 -55.37 4.72
C GLU A 334 10.29 -54.11 4.64
N GLU A 335 11.56 -54.35 4.36
CA GLU A 335 12.67 -53.42 4.20
C GLU A 335 12.53 -52.59 2.91
N TYR A 336 12.90 -51.31 2.96
CA TYR A 336 13.18 -50.50 1.78
C TYR A 336 14.69 -50.55 1.47
N PRO A 337 15.11 -50.91 0.25
CA PRO A 337 16.51 -50.87 -0.14
C PRO A 337 16.94 -49.45 -0.57
N SER A 338 18.12 -49.08 -0.07
CA SER A 338 18.97 -47.95 -0.43
C SER A 338 19.42 -47.97 -1.90
N PHE A 339 19.40 -46.82 -2.57
CA PHE A 339 20.02 -46.59 -3.88
C PHE A 339 21.33 -45.77 -3.75
N PRO A 340 22.39 -46.10 -4.51
CA PRO A 340 23.71 -45.48 -4.39
C PRO A 340 23.90 -44.23 -5.27
N ALA A 341 24.87 -43.41 -4.87
CA ALA A 341 25.36 -42.23 -5.57
C ALA A 341 26.30 -42.57 -6.76
N VAL A 342 26.23 -41.76 -7.82
CA VAL A 342 27.20 -41.66 -8.93
C VAL A 342 27.23 -40.18 -9.34
N GLN A 343 28.24 -39.41 -8.93
CA GLN A 343 29.57 -39.17 -9.52
C GLN A 343 29.59 -38.12 -10.64
N GLN A 344 30.41 -37.10 -10.41
CA GLN A 344 30.75 -35.98 -11.27
C GLN A 344 31.52 -36.43 -12.51
N ASP A 345 31.28 -35.76 -13.64
CA ASP A 345 32.26 -35.66 -14.72
C ASP A 345 32.40 -34.22 -15.21
N VAL A 346 33.66 -33.82 -15.35
CA VAL A 346 34.18 -32.54 -15.84
C VAL A 346 34.84 -32.82 -17.20
N VAL A 347 34.35 -32.22 -18.29
CA VAL A 347 35.06 -31.88 -19.54
C VAL A 347 34.18 -30.79 -20.21
N GLY A 348 34.59 -29.60 -20.66
CA GLY A 348 35.86 -29.14 -21.20
C GLY A 348 35.67 -28.78 -22.68
N LYS A 349 35.18 -27.57 -22.99
CA LYS A 349 35.57 -26.68 -24.10
C LYS A 349 34.79 -25.38 -24.11
#